data_AF-A0A385TYP4-F1
#
_entry.id   AF-A0A385TYP4-F1
#
_cell.length_a   1.000
_cell.length_b   1.000
_cell.length_c   1.000
_cell.angle_alpha   90.00
_cell.angle_beta   90.00
_cell.angle_gamma   90.00
#
_symmetry.space_group_name_H-M   'P 1'
#
loop_
_entity.id
_entity.type
_entity.pdbx_description
1 polymer ?
#
loop_
_entity_poly.entity_id
_entity_poly.type
_entity_poly.pdbx_seq_one_letter_code
_entity_poly.pdbx_strand_id
1 'polypeptide(L)'
;MTTHCDRCKGEYVNMLTTKSQVFEGGKLTVSDIPARKCQCEVLTQVPDGVIVDGYKMLLEKHGIIGDVTVSLAKLKEHFTPMDFINPHIST
;
A
#
# COMPACT_ATOMS: atom_id res chain seq x y z
N MET A 1 -19.94 7.96 -5.06
CA MET A 1 -18.90 7.87 -4.02
C MET A 1 -19.59 7.93 -2.67
N THR A 2 -19.42 6.91 -1.82
CA THR A 2 -20.00 6.93 -0.47
C THR A 2 -19.20 7.89 0.41
N THR A 3 -19.88 8.88 0.98
CA THR A 3 -19.30 9.89 1.87
C THR A 3 -19.32 9.45 3.34
N HIS A 4 -20.18 8.48 3.68
CA HIS A 4 -20.38 7.99 5.05
C HIS A 4 -19.96 6.53 5.17
N CYS A 5 -19.47 6.14 6.34
CA CYS A 5 -19.12 4.77 6.65
C CYS A 5 -20.36 3.92 6.91
N ASP A 6 -20.48 2.77 6.26
CA ASP A 6 -21.63 1.89 6.43
C ASP A 6 -21.75 1.31 7.85
N ARG A 7 -20.62 1.17 8.56
CA ARG A 7 -20.53 0.60 9.92
C ARG A 7 -20.89 1.60 11.00
N CYS A 8 -20.12 2.68 11.15
CA CYS A 8 -20.33 3.66 12.22
C CYS A 8 -21.14 4.89 11.81
N LYS A 9 -21.58 4.97 10.54
CA LYS A 9 -22.33 6.11 9.96
C LYS A 9 -21.60 7.45 10.01
N GLY A 10 -20.37 7.51 10.53
CA GLY A 10 -19.54 8.70 10.51
C GLY A 10 -19.04 9.03 9.11
N GLU A 11 -18.72 10.30 8.87
CA GLU A 11 -18.18 10.78 7.61
C GLU A 11 -16.75 10.28 7.36
N TYR A 12 -16.45 9.98 6.10
CA TYR A 12 -15.10 9.72 5.65
C TYR A 12 -14.36 11.03 5.38
N VAL A 13 -13.23 11.21 6.04
CA VAL A 13 -12.30 12.30 5.77
C VAL A 13 -11.12 11.77 4.98
N ASN A 14 -10.74 12.48 3.90
CA ASN A 14 -9.53 12.15 3.16
C ASN A 14 -8.30 12.54 3.99
N MET A 15 -7.32 11.65 4.06
CA MET A 15 -6.06 11.88 4.75
C MET A 15 -4.92 11.15 4.05
N LEU A 16 -3.68 11.47 4.44
CA LEU A 16 -2.52 10.66 4.11
C LEU A 16 -2.19 9.76 5.29
N THR A 17 -1.82 8.51 5.00
CA THR A 17 -1.40 7.54 6.00
C THR A 17 -0.04 6.95 5.66
N THR A 18 0.56 6.30 6.64
CA THR A 18 1.78 5.51 6.49
C THR A 18 1.45 4.05 6.74
N LYS A 19 1.95 3.15 5.89
CA LYS A 19 1.82 1.70 6.05
C LYS A 19 3.21 1.13 6.30
N SER A 20 3.36 0.34 7.37
CA SER A 20 4.58 -0.40 7.64
C SER A 20 4.33 -1.89 7.57
N GLN A 21 5.23 -2.62 6.92
CA GLN A 21 5.18 -4.07 6.80
C GLN A 21 6.56 -4.66 7.06
N VAL A 22 6.60 -5.75 7.83
CA VAL A 22 7.82 -6.54 8.04
C VAL A 22 7.95 -7.53 6.89
N PHE A 23 9.18 -7.74 6.45
CA PHE A 23 9.61 -8.71 5.45
C PHE A 23 10.86 -9.45 5.95
N GLU A 24 11.23 -10.58 5.33
CA GLU A 24 12.29 -11.46 5.87
C GLU A 24 13.63 -10.75 6.17
N GLY A 25 13.95 -9.70 5.40
CA GLY A 25 15.19 -8.92 5.56
C GLY A 25 15.07 -7.63 6.38
N GLY A 26 13.88 -7.19 6.79
CA GLY A 26 13.71 -5.92 7.50
C GLY A 26 12.29 -5.37 7.49
N LYS A 27 12.16 -4.04 7.52
CA LYS A 27 10.85 -3.37 7.56
C LYS A 27 10.72 -2.38 6.40
N LEU A 28 9.65 -2.53 5.62
CA LEU A 28 9.23 -1.55 4.63
C LEU A 28 8.26 -0.56 5.29
N THR A 29 8.52 0.73 5.15
CA THR A 29 7.63 1.82 5.56
C THR A 29 7.32 2.68 4.34
N VAL A 30 6.04 2.71 3.96
CA VAL A 30 5.55 3.52 2.84
C VAL A 30 4.73 4.69 3.36
N SER A 31 5.18 5.91 3.09
CA SER A 31 4.50 7.16 3.47
C SER A 31 3.56 7.67 2.37
N ASP A 32 2.76 8.67 2.74
CA ASP A 32 1.94 9.47 1.81
C ASP A 32 0.91 8.66 1.02
N ILE A 33 0.34 7.63 1.65
CA ILE A 33 -0.69 6.78 1.05
C ILE A 33 -2.05 7.48 1.21
N PRO A 34 -2.75 7.84 0.12
CA PRO A 34 -4.10 8.38 0.20
C PRO A 34 -5.06 7.38 0.86
N ALA A 35 -5.74 7.83 1.90
CA ALA A 35 -6.69 7.03 2.65
C ALA A 35 -7.96 7.84 2.97
N ARG A 36 -9.04 7.12 3.22
CA ARG A 36 -10.27 7.65 3.80
C ARG A 36 -10.44 7.08 5.18
N LYS A 37 -10.57 7.94 6.18
CA LYS A 37 -10.74 7.54 7.58
C LYS A 37 -12.08 8.02 8.09
N CYS A 38 -12.79 7.12 8.76
CA CYS A 38 -13.89 7.44 9.65
C CYS A 38 -13.49 7.03 11.09
N GLN A 39 -14.42 7.12 12.04
CA GLN A 39 -14.14 6.74 13.43
C GLN A 39 -13.80 5.25 13.61
N CYS A 40 -14.35 4.37 12.78
CA CYS A 40 -14.27 2.92 12.95
C CYS A 40 -13.40 2.20 11.90
N GLU A 41 -12.93 2.90 10.86
CA GLU A 41 -12.22 2.27 9.74
C GLU A 41 -11.28 3.24 9.02
N VAL A 42 -10.21 2.68 8.45
CA VAL A 42 -9.29 3.36 7.54
C VAL A 42 -9.25 2.57 6.25
N LEU A 43 -9.59 3.21 5.13
CA LEU A 43 -9.64 2.60 3.81
C LEU A 43 -8.56 3.20 2.92
N THR A 44 -7.69 2.35 2.38
CA THR A 44 -6.77 2.69 1.30
C THR A 44 -7.30 2.17 -0.02
N GLN A 45 -6.91 2.77 -1.14
CA GLN A 45 -7.30 2.25 -2.45
C GLN A 45 -6.61 0.91 -2.73
N VAL A 46 -7.33 -0.04 -3.34
CA VAL A 46 -6.77 -1.36 -3.71
C VAL A 46 -5.52 -1.25 -4.59
N PRO A 47 -5.47 -0.41 -5.64
CA PRO A 47 -4.26 -0.24 -6.46
C PRO A 47 -3.02 0.16 -5.65
N ASP A 48 -3.19 1.04 -4.66
CA ASP A 48 -2.10 1.50 -3.80
C ASP A 48 -1.61 0.37 -2.89
N GLY A 49 -2.55 -0.42 -2.34
CA GLY A 49 -2.23 -1.61 -1.56
C GLY A 49 -1.41 -2.63 -2.35
N VAL A 50 -1.79 -2.89 -3.60
CA VAL A 50 -1.08 -3.81 -4.50
C VAL A 50 0.35 -3.36 -4.75
N ILE A 51 0.59 -2.07 -5.00
CA ILE A 51 1.95 -1.55 -5.22
C ILE A 51 2.81 -1.71 -3.96
N VAL A 52 2.26 -1.44 -2.78
CA VAL A 52 3.01 -1.59 -1.51
C VAL A 52 3.36 -3.05 -1.26
N ASP A 53 2.39 -3.95 -1.39
CA ASP A 53 2.59 -5.38 -1.15
C ASP A 53 3.54 -5.99 -2.21
N GLY A 54 3.42 -5.57 -3.47
CA GLY A 54 4.31 -5.97 -4.55
C GLY A 54 5.75 -5.49 -4.37
N TYR A 55 5.94 -4.24 -3.93
CA TYR A 55 7.27 -3.72 -3.64
C TYR A 55 7.92 -4.45 -2.47
N LYS A 56 7.16 -4.82 -1.44
CA LYS A 56 7.65 -5.69 -0.36
C LYS A 56 8.18 -7.01 -0.93
N MET A 57 7.42 -7.68 -1.81
CA MET A 57 7.86 -8.93 -2.45
C MET A 57 9.13 -8.74 -3.28
N LEU A 58 9.29 -7.59 -3.96
CA LEU A 58 10.54 -7.29 -4.67
C LEU A 58 11.73 -7.15 -3.73
N LEU A 59 11.58 -6.50 -2.58
CA LEU A 59 12.66 -6.38 -1.59
C LEU A 59 13.10 -7.76 -1.07
N GLU A 60 12.14 -8.63 -0.76
CA GLU A 60 12.39 -10.02 -0.35
C GLU A 60 13.11 -10.80 -1.46
N LYS A 61 12.63 -10.71 -2.70
CA LYS A 61 13.22 -11.40 -3.86
C LYS A 61 14.67 -10.96 -4.14
N HIS A 62 15.00 -9.70 -3.88
CA HIS A 62 16.35 -9.17 -4.08
C HIS A 62 17.25 -9.33 -2.84
N GLY A 63 16.75 -9.94 -1.76
CA GLY A 63 17.53 -10.17 -0.54
C GLY A 63 17.96 -8.88 0.15
N ILE A 64 17.15 -7.82 0.06
CA ILE A 64 17.44 -6.56 0.74
C ILE A 64 17.39 -6.78 2.25
N ILE A 65 18.39 -6.28 2.98
CA ILE A 65 18.45 -6.34 4.44
C ILE A 65 18.43 -4.92 5.01
N GLY A 66 17.59 -4.70 6.01
CA GLY A 66 17.43 -3.43 6.70
C GLY A 66 16.10 -2.72 6.46
N ASP A 67 15.98 -1.54 7.03
CA ASP A 67 14.75 -0.76 6.99
C ASP A 67 14.69 0.12 5.73
N VAL A 68 13.62 -0.02 4.96
CA VAL A 68 13.38 0.73 3.74
C VAL A 68 12.23 1.70 3.97
N THR A 69 12.46 3.00 3.73
CA THR A 69 11.43 4.03 3.81
C THR A 69 11.30 4.75 2.47
N VAL A 70 10.07 4.80 1.94
CA VAL A 70 9.78 5.37 0.62
C VAL A 70 8.38 5.99 0.61
N SER A 71 8.12 6.97 -0.25
CA SER A 71 6.76 7.50 -0.44
C SER A 71 6.01 6.73 -1.52
N LEU A 72 4.69 6.65 -1.43
CA LEU A 72 3.88 6.01 -2.47
C LEU A 72 4.06 6.69 -3.84
N ALA A 73 4.25 8.00 -3.87
CA ALA A 73 4.51 8.75 -5.10
C ALA A 73 5.75 8.21 -5.83
N LYS A 74 6.87 8.01 -5.11
CA LYS A 74 8.10 7.44 -5.69
C LYS A 74 7.89 6.02 -6.19
N LEU A 75 7.10 5.20 -5.49
CA LEU A 75 6.77 3.86 -6.00
C LEU A 75 5.97 3.95 -7.31
N LYS A 76 5.03 4.89 -7.43
CA LYS A 76 4.21 5.09 -8.63
C LYS A 76 4.97 5.70 -9.82
N GLU A 77 6.12 6.31 -9.61
CA GLU A 77 7.02 6.75 -10.70
C GLU A 77 7.63 5.56 -11.44
N HIS A 78 7.75 4.41 -10.78
CA HIS A 78 8.45 3.24 -11.29
C HIS A 78 7.56 1.99 -11.46
N PHE A 79 6.43 1.93 -10.74
CA PHE A 79 5.59 0.74 -10.68
C PHE A 79 4.11 1.07 -10.85
N THR A 80 3.44 0.18 -11.54
CA THR A 80 1.98 0.09 -11.67
C THR A 80 1.48 -1.15 -10.94
N PRO A 81 0.19 -1.23 -10.59
CA PRO A 81 -0.36 -2.44 -9.98
C PRO A 81 -0.20 -3.70 -10.86
N MET A 82 -0.19 -3.54 -12.19
CA MET A 82 -0.03 -4.65 -13.14
C MET A 82 1.35 -5.30 -13.08
N ASP A 83 2.39 -4.58 -12.65
CA ASP A 83 3.72 -5.14 -12.46
C ASP A 83 3.77 -6.21 -11.35
N PHE A 84 2.76 -6.21 -10.47
CA PHE A 84 2.65 -7.12 -9.32
C PHE A 84 1.47 -8.09 -9.41
N ILE A 85 0.47 -7.76 -10.22
CA ILE A 85 -0.63 -8.66 -10.56
C ILE A 85 -0.23 -9.38 -11.85
N ASN A 86 0.73 -10.29 -11.75
CA ASN A 86 0.93 -11.28 -12.81
C ASN A 86 0.60 -12.66 -12.24
N PRO A 87 -0.49 -13.30 -12.67
CA PRO A 87 -0.69 -14.71 -12.45
C PRO A 87 0.32 -15.46 -13.33
N HIS A 88 0.51 -16.74 -13.05
CA HIS A 88 1.10 -17.68 -13.99
C HIS A 88 0.49 -17.56 -15.41
N ILE A 89 1.03 -16.70 -16.27
CA ILE A 89 1.07 -16.95 -17.72
C ILE A 89 2.45 -17.57 -17.98
N SER A 90 2.64 -18.75 -17.39
CA SER A 90 3.50 -19.75 -18.02
C SER A 90 2.70 -20.25 -19.21
N THR A 91 3.08 -19.86 -20.42
CA THR A 91 3.41 -20.68 -21.60
C THR A 91 3.40 -19.79 -22.84
#